data_AF-A0A1V5FB98-F1
#
_entry.id   AF-A0A1V5FB98-F1
#
_cell.length_a   1.000
_cell.length_b   1.000
_cell.length_c   1.000
_cell.angle_alpha   90.00
_cell.angle_beta   90.00
_cell.angle_gamma   90.00
#
_symmetry.space_group_name_H-M   'P 1'
#
loop_
_entity.id
_entity.type
_entity.pdbx_description
1 polymer ?
#
loop_
_entity_poly.entity_id
_entity_poly.type
_entity_poly.pdbx_seq_one_letter_code
_entity_poly.pdbx_strand_id
1 'polypeptide(L)'
;MALGLGLVASLGPLPVILIGCLLQGFGGGMIWVFSTQLLLQKVPGPVRGRVFSTEFALLTLLGAMCAATTGWAVDRPGWGLQPTIVVVALLPLLPATAWALWLLRPAAREI
;
A
#
# COMPACT_ATOMS: atom_id res chain seq x y z
N MET A 1 4.51 -5.85 2.70
CA MET A 1 3.10 -5.76 2.24
C MET A 1 2.79 -6.76 1.11
N ALA A 2 3.35 -6.60 -0.09
CA ALA A 2 3.07 -7.49 -1.24
C ALA A 2 3.34 -8.99 -0.94
N LEU A 3 4.48 -9.30 -0.29
CA LEU A 3 4.80 -10.67 0.13
C LEU A 3 3.76 -11.24 1.12
N GLY A 4 3.28 -10.42 2.06
CA GLY A 4 2.25 -10.83 3.02
C GLY A 4 0.92 -11.15 2.34
N LEU A 5 0.49 -10.29 1.41
CA LEU A 5 -0.68 -10.53 0.56
C LEU A 5 -0.52 -11.77 -0.34
N GLY A 6 0.69 -12.04 -0.83
CA GLY A 6 0.99 -13.25 -1.59
C GLY A 6 0.80 -14.54 -0.77
N LEU A 7 1.17 -14.53 0.52
CA LEU A 7 0.89 -15.64 1.43
C LEU A 7 -0.60 -15.81 1.69
N VAL A 8 -1.35 -14.71 1.82
CA VAL A 8 -2.82 -14.77 1.95
C VAL A 8 -3.47 -15.31 0.67
N ALA A 9 -2.92 -14.98 -0.50
CA ALA A 9 -3.40 -15.47 -1.79
C ALA A 9 -3.20 -16.98 -1.99
N SER A 10 -2.35 -17.64 -1.19
CA SER A 10 -2.16 -19.08 -1.28
C SER A 10 -3.36 -19.88 -0.78
N LEU A 11 -4.33 -19.24 -0.10
CA LEU A 11 -5.47 -19.87 0.56
C LEU A 11 -5.07 -21.09 1.42
N GLY A 12 -3.89 -20.98 2.06
CA GLY A 12 -3.29 -22.04 2.84
C GLY A 12 -3.94 -22.24 4.21
N PRO A 13 -3.33 -23.05 5.09
CA PRO A 13 -3.82 -23.23 6.45
C PRO A 13 -3.72 -21.94 7.26
N LEU A 14 -4.56 -21.81 8.29
CA LEU A 14 -4.68 -20.62 9.14
C LEU A 14 -3.34 -19.99 9.54
N PRO A 15 -2.30 -20.73 9.97
CA PRO A 15 -1.02 -20.11 10.36
C PRO A 15 -0.34 -19.34 9.21
N VAL A 16 -0.42 -19.84 7.98
CA VAL A 16 0.17 -19.17 6.80
C VAL A 16 -0.54 -17.85 6.54
N ILE A 17 -1.87 -17.84 6.63
CA ILE A 17 -2.68 -16.64 6.47
C ILE A 17 -2.34 -15.62 7.57
N LEU A 18 -2.22 -16.05 8.83
CA LEU A 18 -1.87 -15.16 9.95
C LEU A 18 -0.48 -14.52 9.76
N ILE A 19 0.51 -15.28 9.33
CA ILE A 19 1.83 -14.75 8.99
C ILE A 19 1.73 -13.76 7.83
N GLY A 20 0.93 -14.09 6.81
CA GLY A 20 0.64 -13.18 5.69
C GLY A 20 0.05 -11.85 6.14
N CYS A 21 -0.99 -11.89 6.98
CA CYS A 21 -1.63 -10.71 7.57
C CYS A 21 -0.66 -9.88 8.42
N LEU A 22 0.19 -10.54 9.21
CA LEU A 22 1.21 -9.86 10.01
C LEU A 22 2.20 -9.09 9.12
N LEU A 23 2.76 -9.73 8.09
CA LEU A 23 3.69 -9.11 7.15
C LEU A 23 3.04 -8.02 6.30
N GLN A 24 1.75 -8.18 5.99
CA GLN A 24 0.95 -7.16 5.34
C GLN A 24 0.82 -5.93 6.23
N GLY A 25 0.32 -6.11 7.46
CA GLY A 25 0.09 -5.02 8.43
C GLY A 25 1.37 -4.28 8.78
N PHE A 26 2.46 -5.01 9.05
CA PHE A 26 3.76 -4.43 9.35
C PHE A 26 4.27 -3.57 8.18
N GLY A 27 4.25 -4.11 6.96
CA GLY A 27 4.67 -3.37 5.77
C GLY A 27 3.80 -2.14 5.48
N GLY A 28 2.47 -2.27 5.61
CA GLY A 28 1.54 -1.17 5.41
C GLY A 28 1.74 -0.04 6.44
N GLY A 29 1.89 -0.40 7.71
CA GLY A 29 2.15 0.55 8.79
C GLY A 29 3.46 1.32 8.60
N MET A 30 4.54 0.64 8.23
CA MET A 30 5.82 1.30 7.92
C MET A 30 5.68 2.30 6.77
N ILE A 31 5.08 1.88 5.64
CA ILE A 31 4.91 2.75 4.47
C ILE A 31 4.12 4.00 4.86
N TRP A 32 2.99 3.82 5.54
CA TRP A 32 2.15 4.94 5.97
C TRP A 32 2.94 5.91 6.86
N VAL A 33 3.52 5.43 7.96
CA VAL A 33 4.25 6.27 8.92
C VAL A 33 5.40 7.02 8.25
N PHE A 34 6.30 6.32 7.54
CA PHE A 34 7.45 6.97 6.92
C PHE A 34 7.05 7.93 5.79
N SER A 35 6.04 7.60 4.99
CA SER A 35 5.56 8.48 3.92
C SER A 35 5.02 9.80 4.46
N THR A 36 4.19 9.75 5.51
CA THR A 36 3.67 10.93 6.18
C THR A 36 4.79 11.74 6.82
N GLN A 37 5.75 11.10 7.50
CA GLN A 37 6.87 11.83 8.11
C GLN A 37 7.73 12.56 7.06
N LEU A 38 8.07 11.91 5.94
CA LEU A 38 8.81 12.54 4.84
C LEU A 38 8.05 13.72 4.24
N LEU A 39 6.73 13.60 4.06
CA LEU A 39 5.88 14.68 3.58
C LEU A 39 5.91 15.87 4.55
N LEU A 40 5.67 15.64 5.83
CA LEU A 40 5.55 16.71 6.83
C LEU A 40 6.89 17.42 7.12
N GLN A 41 8.03 16.75 6.90
CA GLN A 41 9.36 17.37 6.94
C GLN A 41 9.55 18.44 5.85
N LYS A 42 8.90 18.27 4.68
CA LYS A 42 8.98 19.21 3.55
C LYS A 42 7.95 20.35 3.64
N VAL A 43 6.98 20.25 4.54
CA VAL A 43 5.84 21.18 4.63
C VAL A 43 6.09 22.30 5.66
N PRO A 44 5.88 23.57 5.29
CA PRO A 44 5.97 24.70 6.21
C PRO A 44 4.99 24.58 7.40
N GLY A 45 5.43 24.98 8.58
CA GLY A 45 4.65 24.87 9.83
C GLY A 45 3.19 25.36 9.76
N PRO A 46 2.89 26.54 9.18
CA PRO A 46 1.53 27.10 9.17
C PRO A 46 0.48 26.28 8.39
N VAL A 47 0.91 25.49 7.39
CA VAL A 47 0.00 24.68 6.55
C VAL A 47 0.08 23.19 6.86
N ARG A 48 0.94 22.77 7.79
CA ARG A 48 1.20 21.37 8.12
C ARG A 48 -0.06 20.60 8.51
N GLY A 49 -0.92 21.19 9.33
CA GLY A 49 -2.20 20.58 9.74
C GLY A 49 -3.16 20.38 8.57
N ARG A 50 -3.26 21.37 7.65
CA ARG A 50 -4.11 21.28 6.47
C ARG A 50 -3.64 20.20 5.50
N VAL A 51 -2.32 20.08 5.32
CA VAL A 51 -1.72 19.02 4.48
C VAL A 51 -2.00 17.64 5.07
N PHE A 52 -1.80 17.47 6.37
CA PHE A 52 -2.08 16.20 7.05
C PHE A 52 -3.57 15.81 6.98
N SER A 53 -4.49 16.75 7.20
CA SER A 53 -5.93 16.48 7.05
C SER A 53 -6.30 16.07 5.63
N THR A 54 -5.68 16.68 4.61
CA THR A 54 -5.92 16.35 3.21
C THR A 54 -5.39 14.96 2.86
N GLU A 55 -4.17 14.62 3.31
CA GLU A 55 -3.58 13.29 3.18
C GLU A 55 -4.47 12.22 3.82
N PHE A 56 -4.94 12.46 5.04
CA PHE A 56 -5.80 11.51 5.75
C PHE A 56 -7.18 11.36 5.10
N ALA A 57 -7.76 12.45 4.59
CA ALA A 57 -9.02 12.42 3.85
C ALA A 57 -8.87 11.59 2.56
N LEU A 58 -7.78 11.78 1.82
CA LEU A 58 -7.48 10.99 0.62
C LEU A 58 -7.24 9.52 0.96
N LEU A 59 -6.47 9.22 2.01
CA LEU A 59 -6.25 7.85 2.49
C LEU A 59 -7.57 7.14 2.80
N THR A 60 -8.47 7.84 3.50
CA THR A 60 -9.79 7.31 3.88
C THR A 60 -10.68 7.10 2.65
N LEU A 61 -10.75 8.09 1.75
CA LEU A 61 -11.55 8.02 0.53
C LEU A 61 -11.06 6.88 -0.39
N LEU A 62 -9.76 6.81 -0.63
CA LEU A 62 -9.16 5.75 -1.43
C LEU A 62 -9.33 4.38 -0.76
N GLY A 63 -9.23 4.30 0.57
CA GLY A 63 -9.52 3.10 1.33
C GLY A 63 -10.96 2.59 1.11
N ALA A 64 -11.94 3.50 1.14
CA ALA A 64 -13.33 3.17 0.85
C ALA A 64 -13.53 2.72 -0.60
N MET A 65 -12.91 3.40 -1.57
CA MET A 65 -12.94 3.00 -2.99
C MET A 65 -12.31 1.62 -3.20
N CYS A 66 -11.17 1.35 -2.55
CA CYS A 66 -10.50 0.04 -2.58
C CYS A 66 -11.40 -1.04 -1.99
N ALA A 67 -12.05 -0.80 -0.85
CA ALA A 67 -12.97 -1.76 -0.24
C ALA A 67 -14.16 -2.06 -1.16
N ALA A 68 -14.78 -1.03 -1.75
CA ALA A 68 -15.90 -1.19 -2.67
C ALA A 68 -15.51 -1.96 -3.95
N THR A 69 -14.39 -1.59 -4.58
CA THR A 69 -13.92 -2.23 -5.82
C THR A 69 -13.45 -3.66 -5.59
N THR A 70 -12.75 -3.92 -4.47
CA THR A 70 -12.29 -5.26 -4.10
C THR A 70 -13.48 -6.16 -3.75
N GLY A 71 -14.45 -5.67 -2.98
CA GLY A 71 -15.68 -6.41 -2.66
C GLY A 71 -16.45 -6.80 -3.92
N TRP A 72 -16.66 -5.83 -4.82
CA TRP A 72 -17.29 -6.10 -6.11
C TRP A 72 -16.51 -7.12 -6.96
N ALA A 73 -15.18 -7.07 -6.94
CA ALA A 73 -14.34 -8.03 -7.68
C ALA A 73 -14.43 -9.45 -7.11
N VAL A 74 -14.52 -9.60 -5.79
CA VAL A 74 -14.69 -10.91 -5.13
C VAL A 74 -16.04 -11.53 -5.50
N ASP A 75 -17.10 -10.72 -5.55
CA ASP A 75 -18.46 -11.20 -5.85
C ASP A 75 -18.70 -11.52 -7.34
N ARG A 76 -17.74 -11.18 -8.22
CA ARG A 76 -17.89 -11.39 -9.65
C ARG A 76 -17.87 -12.89 -10.01
N PRO A 77 -18.90 -13.41 -10.70
CA PRO A 77 -18.95 -14.81 -11.11
C PRO A 77 -17.71 -15.22 -11.93
N GLY A 78 -17.07 -16.32 -11.55
CA GLY A 78 -15.89 -16.86 -12.22
C GLY A 78 -14.56 -16.19 -11.87
N TRP A 79 -14.56 -15.08 -11.12
CA TRP A 79 -13.32 -14.45 -10.62
C TRP A 79 -13.03 -14.89 -9.19
N GLY A 80 -13.89 -14.54 -8.23
CA GLY A 80 -13.78 -14.98 -6.85
C GLY A 80 -12.62 -14.35 -6.05
N LEU A 81 -12.31 -14.96 -4.91
CA LEU A 81 -11.43 -14.39 -3.89
C LEU A 81 -9.94 -14.42 -4.27
N GLN A 82 -9.43 -15.57 -4.69
CA GLN A 82 -8.00 -15.77 -4.93
C GLN A 82 -7.39 -14.79 -5.95
N PRO A 83 -7.90 -14.68 -7.20
CA PRO A 83 -7.32 -13.76 -8.17
C PRO A 83 -7.46 -12.29 -7.75
N THR A 84 -8.50 -11.95 -6.97
CA THR A 84 -8.63 -10.62 -6.38
C THR A 84 -7.47 -10.31 -5.44
N ILE A 85 -7.15 -11.22 -4.52
CA ILE A 85 -6.02 -11.03 -3.59
C ILE A 85 -4.70 -10.94 -4.35
N VAL A 86 -4.50 -11.75 -5.41
CA VAL A 86 -3.30 -11.66 -6.26
C VAL A 86 -3.16 -10.29 -6.90
N VAL A 87 -4.23 -9.76 -7.51
CA VAL A 87 -4.19 -8.41 -8.11
C VAL A 87 -3.85 -7.36 -7.05
N VAL A 88 -4.52 -7.41 -5.90
CA VAL A 88 -4.25 -6.49 -4.77
C VAL A 88 -2.82 -6.64 -4.23
N ALA A 89 -2.24 -7.84 -4.27
CA ALA A 89 -0.85 -8.09 -3.89
C ALA A 89 0.16 -7.43 -4.84
N LEU A 90 -0.18 -7.34 -6.12
CA LEU A 90 0.69 -6.79 -7.17
C LEU A 90 0.63 -5.26 -7.25
N LEU A 91 -0.52 -4.63 -7.00
CA LEU A 91 -0.69 -3.18 -7.10
C LEU A 91 0.37 -2.36 -6.34
N PRO A 92 0.77 -2.71 -5.10
CA PRO A 92 1.80 -1.99 -4.35
C PRO A 92 3.20 -2.06 -4.97
N LEU A 93 3.45 -3.03 -5.86
CA LEU A 93 4.73 -3.13 -6.57
C LEU A 93 4.91 -1.97 -7.55
N LEU A 94 3.82 -1.38 -8.07
CA LEU A 94 3.90 -0.24 -8.99
C LEU A 94 4.57 0.99 -8.35
N PRO A 95 4.08 1.55 -7.22
CA PRO A 95 4.78 2.66 -6.58
C PRO A 95 6.13 2.25 -6.00
N ALA A 96 6.29 1.01 -5.51
CA ALA A 96 7.57 0.54 -4.98
C ALA A 96 8.66 0.46 -6.06
N THR A 97 8.33 -0.05 -7.25
CA THR A 97 9.26 -0.10 -8.39
C THR A 97 9.55 1.30 -8.92
N ALA A 98 8.54 2.18 -9.06
CA ALA A 98 8.76 3.57 -9.44
C ALA A 98 9.71 4.30 -8.49
N TRP A 99 9.54 4.10 -7.18
CA TRP A 99 10.42 4.67 -6.16
C TRP A 99 11.83 4.06 -6.20
N ALA A 100 11.95 2.74 -6.32
CA ALA A 100 13.23 2.05 -6.46
C ALA A 100 13.99 2.54 -7.70
N LEU A 101 13.32 2.67 -8.85
CA LEU A 101 13.91 3.22 -10.06
C LEU A 101 14.38 4.67 -9.87
N TRP A 102 13.62 5.48 -9.13
CA TRP A 102 14.03 6.85 -8.80
C TRP A 102 15.29 6.90 -7.92
N LEU A 103 15.37 6.03 -6.91
CA LEU A 103 16.56 5.91 -6.04
C LEU A 103 17.80 5.40 -6.77
N LEU A 104 17.61 4.53 -7.77
CA LEU A 104 18.69 3.99 -8.59
C LEU A 104 19.16 4.94 -9.69
N ARG A 105 18.49 6.08 -9.90
CA ARG A 105 19.00 7.11 -10.80
C ARG A 105 20.32 7.59 -10.24
N PRO A 106 21.44 7.49 -10.99
CA PRO A 106 22.69 8.07 -10.54
C PRO A 106 22.43 9.54 -10.29
N ALA A 107 22.61 9.98 -9.05
CA ALA A 107 22.64 11.39 -8.71
C ALA A 107 23.71 12.00 -9.63
N ALA A 108 23.28 12.78 -10.63
CA ALA A 108 24.20 13.64 -11.34
C ALA A 108 24.86 14.49 -10.25
N ARG A 109 26.15 14.22 -10.05
CA ARG A 109 27.04 14.85 -9.07
C ARG A 109 26.67 16.32 -8.88
N GLU A 110 26.16 16.67 -7.71
CA GLU A 110 26.35 18.02 -7.18
C GLU A 110 27.69 17.99 -6.43
N ILE A 111 28.75 18.41 -7.15
CA ILE A 111 29.99 18.98 -6.59
C ILE A 111 29.78 20.48 -6.52
#